data_AF-Q7NB70-F1
#
_entry.id   AF-Q7NB70-F1
#
_cell.length_a   1.000
_cell.length_b   1.000
_cell.length_c   1.000
_cell.angle_alpha   90.00
_cell.angle_beta   90.00
_cell.angle_gamma   90.00
#
_symmetry.space_group_name_H-M   'P 1'
#
loop_
_entity.id
_entity.type
_entity.pdbx_description
1 polymer ?
#
loop_
_entity_poly.entity_id
_entity_poly.type
_entity_poly.pdbx_seq_one_letter_code
_entity_poly.pdbx_strand_id
1 'polypeptide(L)'
;MMRSLNILTKTWDYGTAITEFGANFVLAFLIMFVFVIIRSKKIENKLVISSFFVFVVFISIISTWAWARVLMDSFPIVYLNPINVIFDAIVQMVNLQNSSNSHLTDSLKGLGYILPMQLVGILSGFVCFYIFYILITKSKQTYIKTVAFNQILFKTDNQKTVYFAFKDFIFILIYTAVIPMISLINPVASGLRRIDYLIVSMIVLFVIIYLSSFFEFYTFDILLSFAFAIFSTFFLLIDQNSDKQTIKTELKNTWLHFLISLIITLVIAIVLAIIVYQIFIQGQHRVTI
;
A
#
# COMPACT_ATOMS: atom_id res chain seq x y z
N MET A 1 25.42 -6.39 -2.19
CA MET A 1 24.42 -5.77 -3.08
C MET A 1 23.04 -6.15 -2.57
N MET A 2 22.17 -5.20 -2.25
CA MET A 2 20.86 -5.50 -1.65
C MET A 2 20.01 -6.28 -2.64
N ARG A 3 19.48 -7.43 -2.20
CA ARG A 3 18.71 -8.36 -3.04
C ARG A 3 17.44 -7.72 -3.62
N SER A 4 16.94 -6.64 -3.01
CA SER A 4 15.79 -5.85 -3.49
C SER A 4 16.04 -5.06 -4.76
N LEU A 5 17.21 -4.46 -4.89
CA LEU A 5 17.53 -3.67 -6.06
C LEU A 5 17.66 -4.60 -7.29
N ASN A 6 18.28 -5.77 -7.17
CA ASN A 6 18.46 -6.68 -8.31
C ASN A 6 17.15 -7.23 -8.93
N ILE A 7 16.03 -7.19 -8.21
CA ILE A 7 14.73 -7.66 -8.73
C ILE A 7 14.16 -6.65 -9.74
N LEU A 8 14.43 -5.36 -9.52
CA LEU A 8 13.94 -4.26 -10.35
C LEU A 8 14.69 -4.14 -11.68
N THR A 9 15.86 -4.80 -11.80
CA THR A 9 16.59 -4.94 -13.07
C THR A 9 16.06 -6.04 -14.00
N LYS A 10 15.22 -6.95 -13.47
CA LYS A 10 14.65 -8.04 -14.27
C LYS A 10 13.36 -7.59 -14.95
N THR A 11 13.11 -8.08 -16.16
CA THR A 11 11.82 -7.88 -16.86
C THR A 11 10.69 -8.69 -16.25
N TRP A 12 11.00 -9.85 -15.65
CA TRP A 12 10.02 -10.71 -15.01
C TRP A 12 10.66 -11.55 -13.92
N ASP A 13 10.01 -11.63 -12.76
CA ASP A 13 10.37 -12.51 -11.65
C ASP A 13 9.09 -13.15 -11.10
N TYR A 14 8.87 -14.42 -11.42
CA TYR A 14 7.64 -15.14 -11.03
C TYR A 14 7.42 -15.13 -9.51
N GLY A 15 8.51 -15.25 -8.75
CA GLY A 15 8.45 -15.28 -7.30
C GLY A 15 7.88 -14.00 -6.74
N THR A 16 8.50 -12.88 -7.12
CA THR A 16 8.07 -11.53 -6.73
C THR A 16 6.66 -11.23 -7.23
N ALA A 17 6.35 -11.54 -8.49
CA ALA A 17 5.05 -11.28 -9.10
C ALA A 17 3.90 -11.97 -8.33
N ILE A 18 4.03 -13.26 -8.03
CA ILE A 18 3.02 -14.03 -7.29
C ILE A 18 2.89 -13.51 -5.85
N THR A 19 3.99 -13.12 -5.20
CA THR A 19 3.89 -12.57 -3.85
C THR A 19 3.32 -11.18 -3.80
N GLU A 20 3.60 -10.32 -4.78
CA GLU A 20 2.98 -9.01 -4.85
C GLU A 20 1.48 -9.12 -5.08
N PHE A 21 1.06 -10.01 -5.99
CA PHE A 21 -0.33 -10.34 -6.19
C PHE A 21 -0.99 -10.87 -4.91
N GLY A 22 -0.40 -11.90 -4.29
CA GLY A 22 -0.97 -12.58 -3.13
C GLY A 22 -1.09 -11.68 -1.90
N ALA A 23 -0.05 -10.88 -1.63
CA ALA A 23 -0.06 -9.97 -0.50
C ALA A 23 -1.15 -8.90 -0.69
N ASN A 24 -1.21 -8.29 -1.87
CA ASN A 24 -2.21 -7.27 -2.16
C ASN A 24 -3.64 -7.81 -2.23
N PHE A 25 -3.82 -9.04 -2.70
CA PHE A 25 -5.09 -9.75 -2.63
C PHE A 25 -5.57 -9.91 -1.19
N VAL A 26 -4.72 -10.46 -0.32
CA VAL A 26 -5.04 -10.67 1.10
C VAL A 26 -5.28 -9.33 1.80
N LEU A 27 -4.46 -8.31 1.49
CA LEU A 27 -4.59 -6.96 2.02
C LEU A 27 -5.96 -6.38 1.72
N ALA A 28 -6.33 -6.30 0.43
CA ALA A 28 -7.60 -5.71 0.01
C ALA A 28 -8.80 -6.47 0.58
N PHE A 29 -8.77 -7.81 0.54
CA PHE A 29 -9.83 -8.64 1.09
C PHE A 29 -10.04 -8.38 2.59
N LEU A 30 -8.95 -8.41 3.37
CA LEU A 30 -9.01 -8.24 4.82
C LEU A 30 -9.34 -6.81 5.24
N ILE A 31 -8.88 -5.79 4.51
CA ILE A 31 -9.27 -4.39 4.77
C ILE A 31 -10.78 -4.24 4.63
N MET A 32 -11.36 -4.76 3.54
CA MET A 32 -12.80 -4.71 3.33
C MET A 32 -13.57 -5.47 4.41
N PHE A 33 -13.05 -6.63 4.83
CA PHE A 33 -13.62 -7.39 5.93
C PHE A 33 -13.59 -6.63 7.27
N VAL A 34 -12.47 -5.98 7.58
CA VAL A 34 -12.33 -5.11 8.76
C VAL A 34 -13.30 -3.94 8.69
N PHE A 35 -13.50 -3.31 7.52
CA PHE A 35 -14.50 -2.25 7.37
C PHE A 35 -15.92 -2.73 7.70
N VAL A 36 -16.29 -3.94 7.29
CA VAL A 36 -17.58 -4.53 7.68
C VAL A 36 -17.68 -4.70 9.18
N ILE A 37 -16.64 -5.20 9.84
CA ILE A 37 -16.62 -5.35 11.30
C ILE A 37 -16.77 -3.99 11.98
N ILE A 38 -15.96 -2.99 11.61
CA ILE A 38 -15.98 -1.65 12.20
C ILE A 38 -17.36 -1.02 12.06
N ARG A 39 -17.97 -1.07 10.86
CA ARG A 39 -19.27 -0.46 10.60
C ARG A 39 -20.41 -1.21 11.28
N SER A 40 -20.41 -2.55 11.25
CA SER A 40 -21.47 -3.37 11.85
C SER A 40 -21.48 -3.29 13.37
N LYS A 41 -20.29 -3.22 14.00
CA LYS A 41 -20.13 -3.10 15.45
C LYS A 41 -20.03 -1.66 15.94
N LYS A 42 -20.08 -0.67 15.05
CA LYS A 42 -19.91 0.77 15.36
C LYS A 42 -18.68 1.03 16.24
N ILE A 43 -17.55 0.43 15.87
CA ILE A 43 -16.30 0.58 16.62
C ILE A 43 -15.76 1.99 16.35
N GLU A 44 -15.65 2.79 17.41
CA GLU A 44 -15.10 4.15 17.33
C GLU A 44 -13.70 4.26 17.95
N ASN A 45 -13.27 3.23 18.69
CA ASN A 45 -11.97 3.23 19.34
C ASN A 45 -10.83 3.20 18.31
N LYS A 46 -10.16 4.34 18.15
CA LYS A 46 -9.02 4.55 17.25
C LYS A 46 -7.89 3.53 17.44
N LEU A 47 -7.57 3.17 18.69
CA LEU A 47 -6.54 2.18 18.99
C LEU A 47 -6.90 0.81 18.38
N VAL A 48 -8.16 0.40 18.54
CA VAL A 48 -8.67 -0.88 18.01
C VAL A 48 -8.65 -0.86 16.48
N ILE A 49 -9.12 0.23 15.87
CA ILE A 49 -9.14 0.37 14.40
C ILE A 49 -7.72 0.33 13.82
N SER A 50 -6.79 1.10 14.40
CA SER A 50 -5.38 1.10 13.97
C SER A 50 -4.72 -0.26 14.16
N SER A 51 -5.03 -0.96 15.26
CA SER A 51 -4.55 -2.33 15.50
C SER A 51 -5.05 -3.29 14.42
N PHE A 52 -6.32 -3.22 14.02
CA PHE A 52 -6.85 -4.04 12.93
C PHE A 52 -6.11 -3.77 11.62
N PHE A 53 -5.90 -2.51 11.23
CA PHE A 53 -5.21 -2.19 9.99
C PHE A 53 -3.76 -2.72 9.95
N VAL A 54 -3.01 -2.54 11.05
CA VAL A 54 -1.65 -3.08 11.14
C VAL A 54 -1.64 -4.59 11.12
N PHE A 55 -2.58 -5.22 11.83
CA PHE A 55 -2.70 -6.67 11.84
C PHE A 55 -3.03 -7.23 10.46
N VAL A 56 -3.86 -6.53 9.68
CA VAL A 56 -4.16 -6.89 8.30
C VAL A 56 -2.92 -6.78 7.41
N VAL A 57 -2.14 -5.70 7.52
CA VAL A 57 -0.87 -5.55 6.80
C VAL A 57 0.11 -6.67 7.19
N PHE A 58 0.23 -6.97 8.49
CA PHE A 58 1.08 -8.03 8.99
C PHE A 58 0.68 -9.40 8.44
N ILE A 59 -0.61 -9.76 8.51
CA ILE A 59 -1.13 -11.02 7.96
C ILE A 59 -0.85 -11.09 6.47
N SER A 60 -1.14 -10.04 5.71
CA SER A 60 -0.92 -9.99 4.26
C SER A 60 0.54 -10.31 3.89
N ILE A 61 1.50 -9.75 4.62
CA ILE A 61 2.93 -10.01 4.39
C ILE A 61 3.29 -11.43 4.83
N ILE A 62 2.94 -11.83 6.06
CA ILE A 62 3.34 -13.12 6.64
C ILE A 62 2.71 -14.29 5.89
N SER A 63 1.42 -14.24 5.58
CA SER A 63 0.74 -15.33 4.88
C SER A 63 1.39 -15.54 3.52
N THR A 64 1.60 -14.47 2.78
CA THR A 64 2.17 -14.54 1.44
C THR A 64 3.63 -14.98 1.47
N TRP A 65 4.39 -14.52 2.46
CA TRP A 65 5.76 -14.99 2.69
C TRP A 65 5.81 -16.48 3.04
N ALA A 66 4.88 -16.97 3.88
CA ALA A 66 4.77 -18.38 4.23
C ALA A 66 4.41 -19.24 3.02
N TRP A 67 3.43 -18.82 2.21
CA TRP A 67 3.08 -19.51 0.96
C TRP A 67 4.24 -19.53 -0.03
N ALA A 68 4.93 -18.40 -0.21
CA ALA A 68 6.08 -18.34 -1.09
C ALA A 68 7.21 -19.28 -0.64
N ARG A 69 7.44 -19.42 0.67
CA ARG A 69 8.44 -20.33 1.22
C ARG A 69 8.14 -21.80 0.91
N VAL A 70 6.87 -22.17 0.78
CA VAL A 70 6.44 -23.52 0.43
C VAL A 70 6.51 -23.75 -1.08
N LEU A 71 6.15 -22.74 -1.87
CA LEU A 71 5.98 -22.87 -3.32
C LEU A 71 7.23 -22.52 -4.13
N MET A 72 8.25 -21.91 -3.53
CA MET A 72 9.41 -21.34 -4.23
C MET A 72 10.74 -21.65 -3.55
N ASP A 73 11.76 -21.90 -4.36
CA ASP A 73 13.12 -22.18 -3.89
C ASP A 73 13.86 -20.95 -3.34
N SER A 74 13.35 -19.76 -3.63
CA SER A 74 13.95 -18.50 -3.20
C SER A 74 12.98 -17.69 -2.36
N PHE A 75 13.52 -16.84 -1.47
CA PHE A 75 12.71 -15.90 -0.70
C PHE A 75 12.42 -14.65 -1.54
N PRO A 76 11.18 -14.49 -2.04
CA PRO A 76 10.83 -13.27 -2.74
C PRO A 76 10.79 -12.08 -1.78
N ILE A 77 10.70 -10.90 -2.37
CA ILE A 77 10.55 -9.64 -1.67
C ILE A 77 9.10 -9.21 -1.83
N VAL A 78 8.54 -8.72 -0.73
CA VAL A 78 7.17 -8.21 -0.70
C VAL A 78 7.27 -6.73 -0.37
N TYR A 79 7.10 -5.90 -1.39
CA TYR A 79 7.01 -4.45 -1.30
C TYR A 79 5.68 -4.03 -0.69
N LEU A 80 4.60 -4.77 -1.01
CA LEU A 80 3.20 -4.54 -0.62
C LEU A 80 2.63 -3.23 -1.18
N ASN A 81 3.28 -2.11 -0.90
CA ASN A 81 2.85 -0.77 -1.24
C ASN A 81 3.62 -0.23 -2.48
N PRO A 82 2.92 0.33 -3.48
CA PRO A 82 3.52 0.95 -4.67
C PRO A 82 4.62 1.96 -4.38
N ILE A 83 4.47 2.73 -3.30
CA ILE A 83 5.43 3.77 -2.94
C ILE A 83 6.81 3.18 -2.63
N ASN A 84 6.86 1.98 -2.05
CA ASN A 84 8.10 1.27 -1.75
C ASN A 84 8.80 0.83 -3.05
N VAL A 85 8.01 0.40 -4.04
CA VAL A 85 8.52 -0.04 -5.35
C VAL A 85 9.09 1.16 -6.11
N ILE A 86 8.36 2.28 -6.14
CA ILE A 86 8.79 3.51 -6.80
C ILE A 86 10.05 4.05 -6.14
N PHE A 87 10.07 4.10 -4.80
CA PHE A 87 11.22 4.54 -4.03
C PHE A 87 12.47 3.71 -4.37
N ASP A 88 12.41 2.38 -4.26
CA ASP A 88 13.54 1.50 -4.54
C ASP A 88 13.99 1.56 -6.01
N ALA A 89 13.04 1.71 -6.95
CA ALA A 89 13.35 1.84 -8.38
C ALA A 89 14.13 3.14 -8.67
N ILE A 90 13.77 4.25 -8.03
CA ILE A 90 14.49 5.50 -8.17
C ILE A 90 15.87 5.39 -7.53
N VAL A 91 15.97 4.88 -6.30
CA VAL A 91 17.27 4.66 -5.64
C VAL A 91 18.19 3.81 -6.53
N GLN A 92 17.66 2.77 -7.17
CA GLN A 92 18.44 1.95 -8.09
C GLN A 92 18.83 2.67 -9.38
N MET A 93 17.91 3.40 -10.00
CA MET A 93 18.15 4.15 -11.22
C MET A 93 19.34 5.09 -11.04
N VAL A 94 19.36 5.82 -9.92
CA VAL A 94 20.44 6.77 -9.66
C VAL A 94 21.76 6.04 -9.33
N ASN A 95 21.73 4.90 -8.63
CA ASN A 95 22.92 4.07 -8.42
C ASN A 95 23.54 3.54 -9.71
N LEU A 96 22.72 3.13 -10.69
CA LEU A 96 23.19 2.60 -11.98
C LEU A 96 23.71 3.70 -12.92
N GLN A 97 23.28 4.95 -12.76
CA GLN A 97 23.78 6.06 -13.55
C GLN A 97 25.29 6.32 -13.36
N ASN A 98 25.84 5.95 -12.20
CA ASN A 98 27.29 6.06 -11.93
C ASN A 98 28.11 4.86 -12.45
N SER A 99 27.46 3.79 -12.90
CA SER A 99 28.13 2.62 -13.46
C SER A 99 28.23 2.79 -14.97
N SER A 100 29.46 2.84 -15.48
CA SER A 100 29.83 3.21 -16.85
C SER A 100 29.23 2.35 -17.97
N ASN A 101 28.53 1.26 -17.66
CA ASN A 101 27.98 0.29 -18.63
C ASN A 101 26.48 -0.03 -18.45
N SER A 102 25.71 0.69 -17.63
CA SER A 102 24.30 0.37 -17.41
C SER A 102 23.34 1.31 -18.12
N HIS A 103 22.41 0.75 -18.90
CA HIS A 103 21.29 1.49 -19.44
C HIS A 103 20.31 1.85 -18.31
N LEU A 104 19.99 3.14 -18.16
CA LEU A 104 19.01 3.65 -17.20
C LEU A 104 17.67 2.89 -17.24
N THR A 105 17.28 2.42 -18.42
CA THR A 105 16.05 1.64 -18.66
C THR A 105 16.04 0.31 -17.94
N ASP A 106 17.20 -0.27 -17.60
CA ASP A 106 17.26 -1.56 -16.92
C ASP A 106 16.71 -1.47 -15.50
N SER A 107 16.90 -0.34 -14.81
CA SER A 107 16.45 -0.10 -13.43
C SER A 107 14.93 -0.03 -13.24
N LEU A 108 14.19 0.19 -14.33
CA LEU A 108 12.74 0.39 -14.31
C LEU A 108 11.96 -0.83 -14.80
N LYS A 109 12.66 -1.88 -15.27
CA LYS A 109 12.03 -3.08 -15.84
C LYS A 109 11.08 -3.75 -14.84
N GLY A 110 11.45 -3.79 -13.57
CA GLY A 110 10.64 -4.42 -12.53
C GLY A 110 9.33 -3.69 -12.21
N LEU A 111 9.28 -2.37 -12.39
CA LEU A 111 8.03 -1.61 -12.19
C LEU A 111 6.92 -2.11 -13.12
N GLY A 112 7.29 -2.51 -14.34
CA GLY A 112 6.37 -2.97 -15.38
C GLY A 112 5.60 -4.24 -15.05
N TYR A 113 6.07 -5.07 -14.10
CA TYR A 113 5.31 -6.24 -13.64
C TYR A 113 4.89 -6.16 -12.17
N ILE A 114 5.67 -5.50 -11.31
CA ILE A 114 5.34 -5.38 -9.88
C ILE A 114 4.08 -4.55 -9.68
N LEU A 115 4.01 -3.33 -10.23
CA LEU A 115 2.86 -2.45 -10.02
C LEU A 115 1.56 -3.04 -10.60
N PRO A 116 1.55 -3.63 -11.81
CA PRO A 116 0.36 -4.31 -12.31
C PRO A 116 -0.06 -5.51 -11.45
N MET A 117 0.88 -6.31 -10.93
CA MET A 117 0.53 -7.44 -10.06
C MET A 117 -0.05 -6.99 -8.73
N GLN A 118 0.46 -5.91 -8.14
CA GLN A 118 -0.15 -5.29 -6.97
C GLN A 118 -1.59 -4.86 -7.28
N LEU A 119 -1.79 -4.14 -8.40
CA LEU A 119 -3.12 -3.67 -8.81
C LEU A 119 -4.10 -4.82 -9.05
N VAL A 120 -3.70 -5.83 -9.81
CA VAL A 120 -4.52 -7.01 -10.10
C VAL A 120 -4.82 -7.79 -8.81
N GLY A 121 -3.87 -7.87 -7.88
CA GLY A 121 -4.06 -8.42 -6.54
C GLY A 121 -5.17 -7.70 -5.78
N ILE A 122 -5.07 -6.36 -5.67
CA ILE A 122 -6.07 -5.54 -4.98
C ILE A 122 -7.45 -5.71 -5.62
N LEU A 123 -7.56 -5.54 -6.94
CA LEU A 123 -8.85 -5.68 -7.64
C LEU A 123 -9.46 -7.06 -7.43
N SER A 124 -8.66 -8.12 -7.52
CA SER A 124 -9.10 -9.49 -7.27
C SER A 124 -9.57 -9.68 -5.83
N GLY A 125 -8.88 -9.09 -4.86
CA GLY A 125 -9.26 -9.10 -3.44
C GLY A 125 -10.62 -8.43 -3.20
N PHE A 126 -10.87 -7.28 -3.83
CA PHE A 126 -12.18 -6.61 -3.80
C PHE A 126 -13.29 -7.47 -4.41
N VAL A 127 -13.08 -8.03 -5.60
CA VAL A 127 -14.08 -8.88 -6.27
C VAL A 127 -14.39 -10.11 -5.42
N CYS A 128 -13.36 -10.79 -4.91
CA CYS A 128 -13.51 -11.95 -4.05
C CYS A 128 -14.28 -11.59 -2.76
N PHE A 129 -13.94 -10.46 -2.15
CA PHE A 129 -14.65 -9.96 -0.99
C PHE A 129 -16.13 -9.68 -1.28
N TYR A 130 -16.45 -9.06 -2.42
CA TYR A 130 -17.83 -8.82 -2.82
C TYR A 130 -18.64 -10.11 -2.98
N ILE A 131 -18.07 -11.12 -3.63
CA ILE A 131 -18.69 -12.45 -3.75
C ILE A 131 -18.92 -13.06 -2.36
N PHE A 132 -17.90 -13.03 -1.51
CA PHE A 132 -17.96 -13.50 -0.13
C PHE A 132 -19.05 -12.78 0.68
N TYR A 133 -19.15 -11.46 0.53
CA TYR A 133 -20.16 -10.63 1.16
C TYR A 133 -21.59 -11.01 0.73
N ILE A 134 -21.82 -11.28 -0.56
CA ILE A 134 -23.11 -11.78 -1.06
C ILE A 134 -23.45 -13.14 -0.42
N LEU A 135 -22.49 -14.06 -0.32
CA LEU A 135 -22.71 -15.37 0.26
C LEU A 135 -23.12 -15.26 1.74
N ILE A 136 -22.43 -14.41 2.51
CA ILE A 136 -22.76 -14.18 3.92
C ILE A 136 -24.15 -13.56 4.06
N THR A 137 -24.46 -12.52 3.29
CA THR A 137 -25.76 -11.83 3.41
C THR A 137 -26.94 -12.73 3.02
N LYS A 138 -26.75 -13.65 2.06
CA LYS A 138 -27.73 -14.69 1.70
C LYS A 138 -27.97 -15.71 2.81
N SER A 139 -26.99 -15.99 3.66
CA SER A 139 -27.07 -17.00 4.73
C SER A 139 -28.03 -16.65 5.90
N LYS A 140 -28.76 -15.53 5.82
CA LYS A 140 -29.71 -15.03 6.84
C LYS A 140 -29.13 -14.80 8.25
N GLN A 141 -27.82 -14.85 8.46
CA GLN A 141 -27.23 -14.48 9.75
C GLN A 141 -27.51 -13.01 10.08
N THR A 142 -28.18 -12.79 11.22
CA THR A 142 -28.82 -11.52 11.62
C THR A 142 -27.83 -10.38 11.88
N TYR A 143 -26.56 -10.69 12.17
CA TYR A 143 -25.57 -9.71 12.61
C TYR A 143 -24.90 -8.89 11.49
N ILE A 144 -24.95 -9.36 10.23
CA ILE A 144 -24.27 -8.72 9.09
C ILE A 144 -25.26 -7.99 8.16
N LYS A 145 -26.57 -8.18 8.36
CA LYS A 145 -27.63 -7.58 7.54
C LYS A 145 -27.80 -6.05 7.69
N THR A 146 -27.11 -5.42 8.64
CA THR A 146 -27.36 -4.01 9.00
C THR A 146 -26.54 -2.99 8.22
N VAL A 147 -25.51 -3.40 7.47
CA VAL A 147 -24.66 -2.46 6.71
C VAL A 147 -24.88 -2.67 5.22
N ALA A 148 -25.24 -1.62 4.48
CA ALA A 148 -25.30 -1.73 3.01
C ALA A 148 -23.88 -1.75 2.43
N PHE A 149 -23.65 -2.53 1.36
CA PHE A 149 -22.32 -2.57 0.70
C PHE A 149 -21.83 -1.18 0.28
N ASN A 150 -22.76 -0.34 -0.17
CA ASN A 150 -22.51 1.06 -0.49
C ASN A 150 -21.95 1.83 0.72
N GLN A 151 -22.47 1.62 1.93
CA GLN A 151 -21.95 2.28 3.14
C GLN A 151 -20.53 1.83 3.56
N ILE A 152 -20.06 0.71 3.02
CA ILE A 152 -18.69 0.20 3.22
C ILE A 152 -17.72 0.88 2.26
N LEU A 153 -18.16 1.16 1.02
CA LEU A 153 -17.37 1.84 -0.01
C LEU A 153 -17.35 3.37 0.13
N PHE A 154 -18.48 3.96 0.52
CA PHE A 154 -18.62 5.41 0.64
C PHE A 154 -18.23 5.87 2.03
N LYS A 155 -17.00 6.38 2.14
CA LYS A 155 -16.66 7.29 3.22
C LYS A 155 -17.30 8.63 2.86
N THR A 156 -18.26 9.10 3.65
CA THR A 156 -18.75 10.48 3.58
C THR A 156 -17.65 11.38 4.13
N ASP A 157 -16.56 11.50 3.36
CA ASP A 157 -15.41 12.30 3.72
C ASP A 157 -15.75 13.75 3.36
N ASN A 158 -16.49 14.41 4.25
CA ASN A 158 -16.84 15.83 4.14
C ASN A 158 -15.64 16.76 4.45
N GLN A 159 -14.43 16.20 4.49
CA GLN A 159 -13.21 16.95 4.71
C GLN A 159 -12.98 17.98 3.58
N LYS A 160 -12.52 19.17 3.98
CA LYS A 160 -12.03 20.15 3.03
C LYS A 160 -10.82 19.56 2.30
N THR A 161 -10.81 19.65 0.97
CA THR A 161 -9.74 19.12 0.11
C THR A 161 -8.33 19.56 0.54
N VAL A 162 -8.16 20.81 0.98
CA VAL A 162 -6.86 21.33 1.44
C VAL A 162 -6.38 20.61 2.71
N TYR A 163 -7.29 20.37 3.65
CA TYR A 163 -6.98 19.63 4.87
C TYR A 163 -6.61 18.17 4.58
N PHE A 164 -7.38 17.53 3.68
CA PHE A 164 -7.08 16.19 3.18
C PHE A 164 -5.66 16.12 2.58
N ALA A 165 -5.33 17.04 1.65
CA ALA A 165 -4.04 17.08 0.98
C ALA A 165 -2.87 17.29 1.95
N PHE A 166 -3.00 18.22 2.90
CA PHE A 166 -1.96 18.51 3.89
C PHE A 166 -1.70 17.32 4.83
N LYS A 167 -2.77 16.69 5.31
CA LYS A 167 -2.68 15.48 6.13
C LYS A 167 -2.00 14.34 5.36
N ASP A 168 -2.45 14.05 4.15
CA ASP A 168 -1.89 12.96 3.33
C ASP A 168 -0.42 13.24 3.02
N PHE A 169 -0.04 14.49 2.74
CA PHE A 169 1.35 14.89 2.58
C PHE A 169 2.20 14.54 3.80
N ILE A 170 1.79 14.91 5.02
CA ILE A 170 2.56 14.64 6.24
C ILE A 170 2.74 13.13 6.47
N PHE A 171 1.65 12.36 6.41
CA PHE A 171 1.72 10.94 6.75
C PHE A 171 2.42 10.10 5.68
N ILE A 172 2.23 10.44 4.40
CA ILE A 172 2.98 9.80 3.32
C ILE A 172 4.47 10.16 3.42
N LEU A 173 4.82 11.41 3.77
CA LEU A 173 6.21 11.82 3.98
C LEU A 173 6.86 11.00 5.10
N ILE A 174 6.21 10.91 6.27
CA ILE A 174 6.71 10.13 7.41
C ILE A 174 6.83 8.65 7.04
N TYR A 175 5.81 8.07 6.41
CA TYR A 175 5.84 6.67 5.97
C TYR A 175 7.02 6.40 5.03
N THR A 176 7.19 7.21 4.00
CA THR A 176 8.23 7.02 2.98
C THR A 176 9.62 7.30 3.52
N ALA A 177 9.74 8.23 4.48
CA ALA A 177 11.02 8.53 5.11
C ALA A 177 11.47 7.44 6.08
N VAL A 178 10.55 6.67 6.67
CA VAL A 178 10.90 5.69 7.71
C VAL A 178 10.82 4.25 7.21
N ILE A 179 9.73 3.82 6.58
CA ILE A 179 9.50 2.41 6.27
C ILE A 179 10.48 1.88 5.22
N PRO A 180 10.64 2.52 4.03
CA PRO A 180 11.70 2.14 3.09
C PRO A 180 13.11 2.20 3.69
N MET A 181 13.41 3.12 4.60
CA MET A 181 14.74 3.20 5.22
C MET A 181 15.08 1.95 6.05
N ILE A 182 14.09 1.35 6.72
CA ILE A 182 14.30 0.12 7.51
C ILE A 182 14.81 -1.02 6.62
N SER A 183 14.34 -1.10 5.37
CA SER A 183 14.77 -2.17 4.44
C SER A 183 16.20 -1.99 3.93
N LEU A 184 16.75 -0.77 4.02
CA LEU A 184 18.13 -0.43 3.64
C LEU A 184 19.16 -0.68 4.75
N ILE A 185 18.73 -0.99 5.97
CA ILE A 185 19.66 -1.29 7.07
C ILE A 185 20.44 -2.57 6.74
N ASN A 186 21.77 -2.50 6.85
CA ASN A 186 22.64 -3.63 6.54
C ASN A 186 22.48 -4.77 7.58
N PRO A 187 22.00 -5.95 7.19
CA PRO A 187 21.77 -7.07 8.12
C PRO A 187 23.05 -7.62 8.73
N VAL A 188 24.19 -7.51 8.04
CA VAL A 188 25.48 -7.99 8.56
C VAL A 188 25.97 -7.09 9.69
N ALA A 189 25.79 -5.78 9.55
CA ALA A 189 26.24 -4.81 10.53
C ALA A 189 25.32 -4.74 11.77
N SER A 190 24.01 -4.97 11.60
CA SER A 190 23.03 -4.90 12.68
C SER A 190 22.82 -6.21 13.43
N GLY A 191 23.21 -7.36 12.85
CA GLY A 191 22.91 -8.68 13.40
C GLY A 191 21.43 -9.07 13.37
N LEU A 192 20.56 -8.23 12.78
CA LEU A 192 19.11 -8.45 12.74
C LEU A 192 18.73 -9.43 11.63
N ARG A 193 17.79 -10.33 11.93
CA ARG A 193 17.18 -11.24 10.95
C ARG A 193 16.05 -10.52 10.23
N ARG A 194 15.61 -11.09 9.10
CA ARG A 194 14.53 -10.54 8.28
C ARG A 194 13.22 -10.34 9.05
N ILE A 195 12.90 -11.24 9.97
CA ILE A 195 11.70 -11.15 10.80
C ILE A 195 11.78 -9.99 11.80
N ASP A 196 12.98 -9.68 12.28
CA ASP A 196 13.20 -8.58 13.22
C ASP A 196 12.93 -7.24 12.52
N TYR A 197 13.39 -7.07 11.28
CA TYR A 197 13.04 -5.92 10.45
C TYR A 197 11.53 -5.79 10.21
N LEU A 198 10.86 -6.92 9.94
CA LEU A 198 9.41 -6.91 9.75
C LEU A 198 8.69 -6.44 11.02
N ILE A 199 9.06 -6.97 12.19
CA ILE A 199 8.47 -6.57 13.48
C ILE A 199 8.68 -5.07 13.72
N VAL A 200 9.89 -4.57 13.52
CA VAL A 200 10.19 -3.13 13.66
C VAL A 200 9.34 -2.30 12.69
N SER A 201 9.26 -2.70 11.42
CA SER A 201 8.39 -2.03 10.44
C SER A 201 6.92 -2.03 10.86
N MET A 202 6.41 -3.11 11.47
CA MET A 202 5.03 -3.17 11.96
C MET A 202 4.79 -2.26 13.16
N ILE A 203 5.75 -2.16 14.09
CA ILE A 203 5.67 -1.24 15.23
C ILE A 203 5.63 0.21 14.73
N VAL A 204 6.53 0.56 13.82
CA VAL A 204 6.57 1.91 13.22
C VAL A 204 5.27 2.19 12.46
N LEU A 205 4.82 1.24 11.63
CA LEU A 205 3.57 1.38 10.89
C LEU A 205 2.37 1.55 11.82
N PHE A 206 2.34 0.84 12.96
CA PHE A 206 1.32 1.02 13.97
C PHE A 206 1.30 2.44 14.52
N VAL A 207 2.45 3.00 14.86
CA VAL A 207 2.53 4.39 15.34
C VAL A 207 2.01 5.36 14.27
N ILE A 208 2.40 5.19 13.01
CA ILE A 208 1.96 6.05 11.90
C ILE A 208 0.44 5.93 11.70
N ILE A 209 -0.10 4.72 11.60
CA ILE A 209 -1.54 4.49 11.41
C ILE A 209 -2.33 4.99 12.62
N TYR A 210 -1.84 4.77 13.84
CA TYR A 210 -2.46 5.26 15.07
C TYR A 210 -2.51 6.79 15.09
N LEU A 211 -1.41 7.48 14.81
CA LEU A 211 -1.40 8.94 14.75
C LEU A 211 -2.31 9.46 13.62
N SER A 212 -2.29 8.82 12.45
CA SER A 212 -3.16 9.23 11.34
C SER A 212 -4.65 9.03 11.61
N SER A 213 -5.02 8.09 12.48
CA SER A 213 -6.42 7.87 12.88
C SER A 213 -7.07 9.09 13.54
N PHE A 214 -6.26 9.97 14.14
CA PHE A 214 -6.75 11.25 14.69
C PHE A 214 -7.15 12.25 13.60
N PHE A 215 -6.70 12.03 12.37
CA PHE A 215 -6.98 12.86 11.20
C PHE A 215 -7.85 12.10 10.16
N GLU A 216 -8.61 11.10 10.61
CA GLU A 216 -9.47 10.23 9.78
C GLU A 216 -8.71 9.34 8.78
N PHE A 217 -7.48 8.94 9.12
CA PHE A 217 -6.58 8.11 8.31
C PHE A 217 -6.13 8.80 7.02
N TYR A 218 -4.95 8.43 6.54
CA TYR A 218 -4.42 8.87 5.25
C TYR A 218 -4.59 7.75 4.21
N THR A 219 -4.36 8.08 2.94
CA THR A 219 -4.26 7.08 1.88
C THR A 219 -3.01 6.22 2.07
N PHE A 220 -3.15 5.11 2.82
CA PHE A 220 -2.05 4.19 3.10
C PHE A 220 -1.48 3.59 1.81
N ASP A 221 -2.35 3.12 0.92
CA ASP A 221 -1.98 2.49 -0.35
C ASP A 221 -2.73 3.14 -1.50
N ILE A 222 -1.98 3.65 -2.49
CA ILE A 222 -2.54 4.39 -3.62
C ILE A 222 -3.37 3.50 -4.55
N LEU A 223 -2.99 2.23 -4.74
CA LEU A 223 -3.74 1.30 -5.57
C LEU A 223 -5.01 0.83 -4.84
N LEU A 224 -4.98 0.75 -3.52
CA LEU A 224 -6.19 0.52 -2.73
C LEU A 224 -7.19 1.67 -2.90
N SER A 225 -6.74 2.92 -2.79
CA SER A 225 -7.59 4.10 -3.05
C SER A 225 -8.11 4.14 -4.49
N PHE A 226 -7.30 3.73 -5.46
CA PHE A 226 -7.75 3.58 -6.85
C PHE A 226 -8.86 2.53 -6.98
N ALA A 227 -8.70 1.36 -6.35
CA ALA A 227 -9.72 0.32 -6.35
C ALA A 227 -11.01 0.83 -5.70
N PHE A 228 -10.93 1.51 -4.54
CA PHE A 228 -12.09 2.17 -3.93
C PHE A 228 -12.77 3.13 -4.91
N ALA A 229 -12.01 3.98 -5.62
CA ALA A 229 -12.59 4.90 -6.60
C ALA A 229 -13.32 4.18 -7.75
N ILE A 230 -12.75 3.09 -8.29
CA ILE A 230 -13.38 2.28 -9.33
C ILE A 230 -14.67 1.64 -8.82
N PHE A 231 -14.61 0.92 -7.69
CA PHE A 231 -15.78 0.21 -7.16
C PHE A 231 -16.87 1.18 -6.74
N SER A 232 -16.53 2.29 -6.08
CA SER A 232 -17.46 3.38 -5.77
C SER A 232 -18.15 3.90 -7.03
N THR A 233 -17.40 4.10 -8.12
CA THR A 233 -17.96 4.51 -9.41
C THR A 233 -18.93 3.47 -9.97
N PHE A 234 -18.53 2.20 -9.99
CA PHE A 234 -19.35 1.11 -10.49
C PHE A 234 -20.68 0.97 -9.73
N PHE A 235 -20.65 0.99 -8.39
CA PHE A 235 -21.85 0.83 -7.58
C PHE A 235 -22.78 2.05 -7.63
N LEU A 236 -22.25 3.28 -7.72
CA LEU A 236 -23.08 4.47 -7.89
C LEU A 236 -23.79 4.51 -9.26
N LEU A 237 -23.17 3.97 -10.32
CA LEU A 237 -23.80 3.90 -11.64
C LEU A 237 -24.94 2.86 -11.69
N ILE A 238 -24.88 1.83 -10.83
CA ILE A 238 -25.91 0.78 -10.75
C ILE A 238 -27.05 1.21 -9.82
N ASP A 239 -26.77 2.06 -8.82
CA ASP A 239 -27.78 2.52 -7.88
C ASP A 239 -28.76 3.52 -8.52
N GLN A 240 -29.93 3.03 -8.92
CA GLN A 240 -30.98 3.82 -9.58
C GLN A 240 -31.73 4.76 -8.63
N ASN A 241 -31.55 4.63 -7.30
CA ASN A 241 -32.30 5.38 -6.29
C ASN A 241 -31.58 6.63 -5.79
N SER A 242 -30.32 6.84 -6.20
CA SER A 242 -29.50 7.95 -5.72
C SER A 242 -29.70 9.22 -6.57
N ASP A 243 -29.79 10.38 -5.92
CA ASP A 243 -29.93 11.67 -6.60
C ASP A 243 -28.70 11.95 -7.48
N LYS A 244 -28.93 12.25 -8.76
CA LYS A 244 -27.88 12.47 -9.79
C LYS A 244 -26.88 13.54 -9.37
N GLN A 245 -27.32 14.57 -8.64
CA GLN A 245 -26.46 15.66 -8.20
C GLN A 245 -25.53 15.25 -7.04
N THR A 246 -26.06 14.45 -6.12
CA THR A 246 -25.29 13.82 -5.03
C THR A 246 -24.24 12.84 -5.59
N ILE A 247 -24.63 11.96 -6.52
CA ILE A 247 -23.73 11.02 -7.21
C ILE A 247 -22.54 11.75 -7.86
N LYS A 248 -22.81 12.81 -8.65
CA LYS A 248 -21.75 13.59 -9.31
C LYS A 248 -20.76 14.19 -8.32
N THR A 249 -21.25 14.67 -7.18
CA THR A 249 -20.41 15.33 -6.17
C THR A 249 -19.53 14.32 -5.45
N GLU A 250 -20.08 13.17 -5.05
CA GLU A 250 -19.33 12.09 -4.40
C GLU A 250 -18.26 11.49 -5.31
N LEU A 251 -18.60 11.23 -6.58
CA LEU A 251 -17.64 10.75 -7.58
C LEU A 251 -16.50 11.75 -7.78
N LYS A 252 -16.85 13.03 -7.94
CA LYS A 252 -15.85 14.09 -8.11
C LYS A 252 -14.88 14.14 -6.93
N ASN A 253 -15.40 14.12 -5.70
CA ASN A 253 -14.57 14.16 -4.50
C ASN A 253 -13.67 12.93 -4.36
N THR A 254 -14.21 11.73 -4.62
CA THR A 254 -13.45 10.47 -4.55
C THR A 254 -12.27 10.46 -5.53
N TRP A 255 -12.51 10.80 -6.80
CA TRP A 255 -11.46 10.86 -7.81
C TRP A 255 -10.47 11.98 -7.56
N LEU A 256 -10.93 13.13 -7.07
CA LEU A 256 -10.05 14.25 -6.73
C LEU A 256 -9.11 13.90 -5.59
N HIS A 257 -9.62 13.29 -4.51
CA HIS A 257 -8.79 12.82 -3.39
C HIS A 257 -7.79 11.74 -3.83
N PHE A 258 -8.21 10.81 -4.69
CA PHE A 258 -7.30 9.84 -5.31
C PHE A 258 -6.17 10.52 -6.10
N LEU A 259 -6.49 11.46 -7.00
CA LEU A 259 -5.48 12.17 -7.80
C LEU A 259 -4.51 12.98 -6.95
N ILE A 260 -4.99 13.65 -5.91
CA ILE A 260 -4.14 14.36 -4.95
C ILE A 260 -3.18 13.37 -4.28
N SER A 261 -3.69 12.26 -3.78
CA SER A 261 -2.89 11.23 -3.11
C SER A 261 -1.84 10.65 -4.06
N LEU A 262 -2.18 10.45 -5.34
CA LEU A 262 -1.28 9.95 -6.37
C LEU A 262 -0.11 10.91 -6.60
N ILE A 263 -0.42 12.19 -6.80
CA ILE A 263 0.59 13.23 -7.01
C ILE A 263 1.50 13.34 -5.79
N ILE A 264 0.93 13.41 -4.58
CA ILE A 264 1.70 13.47 -3.33
C ILE A 264 2.63 12.27 -3.19
N THR A 265 2.11 11.05 -3.41
CA THR A 265 2.87 9.80 -3.35
C THR A 265 4.08 9.81 -4.29
N LEU A 266 3.85 10.19 -5.56
CA LEU A 266 4.92 10.24 -6.57
C LEU A 266 5.97 11.28 -6.23
N VAL A 267 5.55 12.50 -5.88
CA VAL A 267 6.47 13.60 -5.55
C VAL A 267 7.32 13.26 -4.34
N ILE A 268 6.70 12.75 -3.27
CA ILE A 268 7.43 12.39 -2.04
C ILE A 268 8.42 11.25 -2.29
N ALA A 269 8.01 10.19 -3.00
CA ALA A 269 8.90 9.08 -3.30
C ALA A 269 10.12 9.52 -4.11
N ILE A 270 9.92 10.38 -5.13
CA ILE A 270 11.01 10.93 -5.95
C ILE A 270 11.95 11.78 -5.11
N VAL A 271 11.42 12.76 -4.37
CA VAL A 271 12.23 13.71 -3.58
C VAL A 271 13.06 12.98 -2.52
N LEU A 272 12.45 12.07 -1.76
CA LEU A 272 13.16 11.33 -0.72
C LEU A 272 14.20 10.36 -1.29
N ALA A 273 13.89 9.68 -2.39
CA ALA A 273 14.86 8.78 -3.03
C ALA A 273 16.12 9.55 -3.49
N ILE A 274 15.95 10.76 -4.04
CA ILE A 274 17.07 11.63 -4.42
C ILE A 274 17.87 12.06 -3.19
N ILE A 275 17.21 12.48 -2.11
CA ILE A 275 17.89 12.89 -0.86
C ILE A 275 18.73 11.75 -0.28
N VAL A 276 18.14 10.55 -0.18
CA VAL A 276 18.81 9.37 0.36
C VAL A 276 20.05 9.03 -0.45
N TYR A 277 19.91 9.07 -1.78
CA TYR A 277 21.03 8.84 -2.68
C TYR A 277 22.17 9.86 -2.47
N GLN A 278 21.84 11.15 -2.34
CA GLN A 278 22.84 12.21 -2.09
C GLN A 278 23.61 11.96 -0.78
N ILE A 279 22.90 11.56 0.29
CA ILE A 279 23.53 11.20 1.56
C ILE A 279 24.47 10.01 1.37
N PHE A 280 24.08 9.01 0.59
CA PHE A 280 24.87 7.81 0.34
C PHE A 280 26.18 8.11 -0.41
N ILE A 281 26.15 8.91 -1.48
CA ILE A 281 27.37 9.33 -2.20
C ILE A 281 28.32 10.09 -1.26
N GLN A 282 27.79 11.08 -0.53
CA GLN A 282 28.61 11.89 0.36
C GLN A 282 29.25 11.06 1.48
N GLY A 283 28.55 10.02 1.95
CA GLY A 283 29.09 9.05 2.90
C GLY A 283 30.26 8.24 2.34
N GLN A 284 30.19 7.79 1.09
CA GLN A 284 31.27 7.02 0.47
C GLN A 284 32.54 7.86 0.21
N HIS A 285 32.41 9.14 -0.14
CA HIS A 285 33.56 10.03 -0.33
C HIS A 285 34.30 10.39 0.97
N ARG A 286 33.67 10.23 2.15
CA ARG A 286 34.32 10.51 3.44
C ARG A 286 35.12 9.32 3.99
N VAL A 287 34.89 8.11 3.50
CA VAL A 287 35.58 6.89 3.99
C VAL A 287 36.85 6.59 3.18
N THR A 288 37.04 7.26 2.04
CA THR A 288 38.18 7.09 1.13
C THR A 288 39.30 8.13 1.30
N ILE A 289 39.32 8.88 2.42
CA ILE A 289 40.41 9.80 2.81
C ILE A 289 41.16 9.24 4.01
#